data_AF-A0A2N2ZAA0-F1
#
_entry.id   AF-A0A2N2ZAA0-F1
#
_cell.length_a   1.000
_cell.length_b   1.000
_cell.length_c   1.000
_cell.angle_alpha   90.00
_cell.angle_beta   90.00
_cell.angle_gamma   90.00
#
_symmetry.space_group_name_H-M   'P 1'
#
loop_
_entity.id
_entity.type
_entity.pdbx_description
1 polymer ?
#
loop_
_entity_poly.entity_id
_entity_poly.type
_entity_poly.pdbx_seq_one_letter_code
_entity_poly.pdbx_strand_id
1 'polypeptide(L)' 'MNDMDRMVDALKDTKFLSSCYSAFATECSTPELRNMFLKLWKDEQDHAKTFSSLIKKIDNGTNTEKK' A
#
# COMPACT_ATOMS: atom_id res chain seq x y z
N MET A 1 6.58 1.96 -19.40
CA MET A 1 6.05 2.11 -18.03
C MET A 1 6.63 3.38 -17.44
N ASN A 2 5.78 4.37 -17.19
CA ASN A 2 6.16 5.65 -16.59
C ASN A 2 6.13 5.55 -15.04
N ASP A 3 6.57 6.59 -14.34
CA ASP A 3 6.65 6.56 -12.87
C ASP A 3 5.26 6.53 -12.20
N MET A 4 4.24 7.12 -12.82
CA MET A 4 2.86 7.03 -12.33
C MET A 4 2.32 5.60 -12.43
N ASP A 5 2.59 4.89 -13.53
CA ASP A 5 2.22 3.49 -13.69
C ASP A 5 2.87 2.64 -12.57
N ARG A 6 4.16 2.87 -12.29
CA ARG A 6 4.88 2.18 -11.19
C ARG A 6 4.26 2.45 -9.83
N MET A 7 3.85 3.68 -9.56
CA MET A 7 3.20 4.03 -8.28
C MET A 7 1.81 3.41 -8.15
N VAL A 8 1.05 3.38 -9.26
CA VAL A 8 -0.26 2.74 -9.30
C VAL A 8 -0.13 1.24 -9.07
N ASP A 9 0.87 0.60 -9.68
CA ASP A 9 1.11 -0.83 -9.50
C ASP A 9 1.60 -1.13 -8.07
N ALA A 10 2.53 -0.34 -7.52
CA ALA A 10 2.94 -0.46 -6.12
C ALA A 10 1.75 -0.29 -5.14
N LEU A 11 0.80 0.60 -5.44
CA LEU A 11 -0.43 0.74 -4.65
C LEU A 11 -1.33 -0.50 -4.74
N LYS A 12 -1.39 -1.18 -5.89
CA LYS A 12 -2.14 -2.44 -6.03
C LYS A 12 -1.46 -3.56 -5.25
N ASP A 13 -0.15 -3.69 -5.38
CA ASP A 13 0.63 -4.74 -4.72
C ASP A 13 0.54 -4.61 -3.20
N THR A 14 0.69 -3.40 -2.66
CA THR A 14 0.54 -3.16 -1.20
C THR A 14 -0.86 -3.49 -0.69
N LYS A 15 -1.93 -3.20 -1.45
CA LYS A 15 -3.30 -3.60 -1.08
C LYS A 15 -3.48 -5.12 -1.10
N PHE A 16 -2.90 -5.79 -2.08
CA PHE A 16 -2.92 -7.25 -2.17
C PHE A 16 -2.18 -7.87 -0.97
N LEU A 17 -0.95 -7.44 -0.70
CA LEU A 17 -0.14 -7.91 0.43
C LEU A 17 -0.81 -7.63 1.78
N SER A 18 -1.41 -6.44 1.96
CA SER A 18 -2.18 -6.12 3.16
C SER A 18 -3.33 -7.11 3.36
N SER A 19 -4.06 -7.46 2.29
CA SER A 19 -5.14 -8.45 2.36
C SER A 19 -4.62 -9.84 2.75
N CYS A 20 -3.50 -10.26 2.15
CA CYS A 20 -2.84 -11.54 2.49
C CYS A 20 -2.39 -11.59 3.95
N TYR A 21 -1.68 -10.57 4.43
CA TYR A 21 -1.19 -10.55 5.81
C TYR A 21 -2.32 -10.47 6.84
N SER A 22 -3.42 -9.76 6.52
CA SER A 22 -4.62 -9.79 7.34
C SER A 22 -5.20 -11.20 7.44
N ALA A 23 -5.32 -11.92 6.32
CA ALA A 23 -5.81 -13.30 6.31
C ALA A 23 -4.88 -14.23 7.10
N PHE A 24 -3.57 -14.17 6.86
CA PHE A 24 -2.59 -14.98 7.59
C PHE A 24 -2.61 -14.71 9.09
N ALA A 25 -2.74 -13.44 9.51
CA ALA A 25 -2.89 -13.11 10.92
C ALA A 25 -4.17 -13.73 11.54
N THR A 26 -5.25 -13.85 10.79
CA THR A 26 -6.48 -14.51 11.28
C THR A 26 -6.36 -16.02 11.35
N GLU A 27 -5.70 -16.64 10.36
CA GLU A 27 -5.62 -18.09 10.20
C GLU A 27 -4.49 -18.74 11.03
N CYS A 28 -3.45 -17.98 11.38
CA CYS A 28 -2.34 -18.50 12.17
C CYS A 28 -2.78 -18.89 13.59
N SER A 29 -2.39 -20.08 14.04
CA SER A 29 -2.57 -20.51 15.44
C SER A 29 -1.46 -20.00 16.36
N THR A 30 -0.25 -19.83 15.84
CA THR A 30 0.94 -19.38 16.60
C THR A 30 0.90 -17.87 16.87
N PRO A 31 0.93 -17.43 18.15
CA PRO A 31 0.87 -16.01 18.51
C PRO A 31 2.01 -15.17 17.91
N GLU A 32 3.22 -15.71 17.85
CA GLU A 32 4.40 -15.02 17.32
C GLU A 32 4.24 -14.72 15.83
N LEU A 33 3.77 -15.71 15.05
CA LEU A 33 3.49 -15.55 13.63
C LEU A 33 2.34 -14.58 13.40
N ARG A 34 1.27 -14.66 14.19
CA ARG A 34 0.15 -13.70 14.15
C ARG A 34 0.64 -12.28 14.35
N ASN A 35 1.46 -12.03 15.37
CA ASN A 35 1.98 -10.69 15.68
C ASN A 35 2.90 -10.18 14.56
N MET A 36 3.70 -11.05 13.95
CA MET A 36 4.51 -10.69 12.78
C MET A 36 3.63 -10.28 11.59
N PHE A 37 2.60 -11.06 11.26
CA PHE A 37 1.68 -10.72 10.17
C PHE A 37 0.87 -9.44 10.45
N LEU A 38 0.47 -9.19 11.70
CA LEU A 38 -0.18 -7.93 12.08
C LEU A 38 0.75 -6.72 11.89
N LYS A 39 2.05 -6.88 12.18
CA LYS A 39 3.05 -5.83 11.93
C LYS A 39 3.18 -5.56 10.43
N LEU A 40 3.39 -6.60 9.62
CA LEU A 40 3.48 -6.48 8.16
C LEU A 40 2.21 -5.85 7.56
N TRP A 41 1.04 -6.28 8.02
CA TRP A 41 -0.25 -5.71 7.63
C TRP A 41 -0.35 -4.20 7.91
N LYS A 42 0.19 -3.74 9.04
CA LYS A 42 0.22 -2.33 9.40
C LYS A 42 1.21 -1.55 8.53
N ASP A 43 2.39 -2.10 8.29
CA ASP A 43 3.40 -1.49 7.42
C ASP A 43 2.83 -1.28 5.99
N GLU A 44 2.13 -2.28 5.44
CA GLU A 44 1.52 -2.14 4.11
C GLU A 44 0.38 -1.10 4.05
N GLN A 45 -0.37 -0.90 5.14
CA GLN A 45 -1.35 0.18 5.20
C GLN A 45 -0.69 1.56 5.11
N ASP A 46 0.46 1.73 5.77
CA ASP A 46 1.19 2.98 5.75
C ASP A 46 1.89 3.21 4.40
N HIS A 47 2.38 2.14 3.76
CA HIS A 47 2.84 2.18 2.36
C HIS A 47 1.71 2.62 1.41
N ALA A 48 0.52 2.01 1.51
CA ALA A 48 -0.62 2.33 0.65
C ALA A 48 -1.08 3.80 0.79
N LYS A 49 -1.07 4.35 2.03
CA LYS A 49 -1.33 5.78 2.27
C LYS A 49 -0.28 6.66 1.60
N THR A 50 1.00 6.27 1.69
CA THR A 50 2.11 6.99 1.08
C THR A 50 1.97 7.05 -0.43
N PHE A 51 1.76 5.92 -1.10
CA PHE A 51 1.56 5.88 -2.55
C PHE A 51 0.32 6.65 -2.99
N SER A 52 -0.80 6.49 -2.27
CA SER A 52 -2.03 7.24 -2.56
C SER A 52 -1.83 8.76 -2.43
N SER A 53 -1.04 9.21 -1.45
CA SER A 53 -0.74 10.63 -1.27
C SER A 53 0.15 11.17 -2.41
N LEU A 54 1.17 10.41 -2.80
CA LEU A 54 2.09 10.80 -3.87
C LEU A 54 1.38 10.87 -5.23
N ILE A 55 0.56 9.86 -5.55
CA ILE A 55 -0.24 9.85 -6.78
C ILE A 55 -1.12 11.09 -6.85
N LYS A 56 -1.83 11.44 -5.77
CA LYS A 56 -2.69 12.65 -5.72
C LYS A 56 -1.89 13.94 -5.90
N LYS A 57 -0.71 14.04 -5.29
CA LYS A 57 0.15 15.24 -5.41
C LYS A 57 0.61 15.45 -6.84
N ILE A 58 1.02 14.38 -7.50
CA ILE A 58 1.50 14.44 -8.89
C ILE A 58 0.33 14.77 -9.83
N ASP A 59 -0.80 14.10 -9.67
CA ASP A 59 -2.02 14.36 -10.48
C ASP A 59 -2.47 15.83 -10.35
N ASN A 60 -2.52 16.36 -9.12
CA ASN A 60 -2.87 17.77 -8.87
C ASN A 60 -1.82 18.76 -9.42
N GLY A 61 -0.52 18.43 -9.36
CA GLY A 61 0.55 19.26 -9.90
C GLY A 61 0.50 19.41 -11.43
N THR A 62 0.02 18.37 -12.13
CA THR A 62 -0.17 18.44 -13.59
C THR A 62 -1.35 19.32 -14.01
N ASN A 63 -2.29 19.60 -13.11
CA ASN A 63 -3.44 20.50 -13.38
C ASN A 63 -3.16 21.99 -13.11
N THR A 64 -2.06 22.33 -12.45
CA THR A 64 -1.73 23.72 -12.10
C THR A 64 -0.86 24.47 -13.12
N GLU A 65 -0.29 23.78 -14.11
CA GLU A 65 0.53 24.41 -15.16
C GLU A 65 -0.24 24.77 -16.45
N LYS A 66 -1.58 24.60 -16.46
CA LYS A 66 -2.45 24.97 -17.60
C LYS A 66 -3.47 26.06 -17.22
N LYS A 67 -3.02 27.19 -16.67
CA LYS A 67 -3.87 28.37 -16.52
C LYS A 67 -3.14 29.66 -16.87
#